data_AF-A0AA35ICK2-F1
#
_entry.id   AF-A0AA35ICK2-F1
#
_cell.length_a   1.000
_cell.length_b   1.000
_cell.length_c   1.000
_cell.angle_alpha   90.00
_cell.angle_beta   90.00
_cell.angle_gamma   90.00
#
_symmetry.space_group_name_H-M   'P 1'
#
loop_
_entity.id
_entity.type
_entity.pdbx_description
1 polymer ?
#
loop_
_entity_poly.entity_id
_entity_poly.type
_entity_poly.pdbx_seq_one_letter_code
_entity_poly.pdbx_strand_id
1 'polypeptide(L)'
;MKTDYQARQHWPQHKSTAVSLTFDVDAEAGYLGESPSFARRLTSLSEGRFGVTRGVPRILELLRRHGIAATFFVPGYTAEQHPQLVETLLQAGHEVGHHGHMHLRSDKVSVQEQVDEMERGLEALARAGAPKPAGYRSSSWG
;
A
#
# COMPACT_ATOMS: atom_id res chain seq x y z
N MET A 1 -20.76 14.89 -32.64
CA MET A 1 -19.56 15.72 -32.37
C MET A 1 -18.70 14.94 -31.38
N LYS A 2 -17.63 14.28 -31.85
CA LYS A 2 -16.72 13.51 -30.97
C LYS A 2 -15.64 14.46 -30.48
N THR A 3 -15.61 14.76 -29.20
CA THR A 3 -14.58 15.62 -28.60
C THR A 3 -13.28 14.81 -28.52
N ASP A 4 -12.25 15.31 -29.19
CA ASP A 4 -10.93 14.68 -29.33
C ASP A 4 -10.16 14.79 -28.00
N TYR A 5 -10.38 13.83 -27.09
CA TYR A 5 -9.75 13.81 -25.76
C TYR A 5 -8.39 13.11 -25.82
N GLN A 6 -7.48 13.61 -26.65
CA GLN A 6 -6.08 13.19 -26.68
C GLN A 6 -5.23 14.40 -26.35
N ALA A 7 -5.34 14.89 -25.11
CA ALA A 7 -4.30 15.74 -24.57
C ALA A 7 -3.02 14.89 -24.53
N ARG A 8 -2.07 15.17 -25.44
CA ARG A 8 -0.74 14.56 -25.41
C ARG A 8 -0.14 14.89 -24.05
N GLN A 9 -0.15 13.94 -23.13
CA GLN A 9 0.60 14.08 -21.88
C GLN A 9 2.07 14.16 -22.26
N HIS A 10 2.69 15.30 -21.98
CA HIS A 10 4.11 15.49 -22.18
C HIS A 10 4.82 14.99 -20.93
N TRP A 11 5.50 13.85 -21.03
CA TRP A 11 6.32 13.39 -19.92
C TRP A 11 7.57 14.26 -19.78
N PRO A 12 8.05 14.47 -18.53
CA PRO A 12 9.31 15.16 -18.30
C PRO A 12 10.45 14.58 -19.15
N GLN A 13 11.46 15.40 -19.44
CA GLN A 13 12.65 14.98 -20.18
C GLN A 13 12.35 14.35 -21.56
N HIS A 14 11.28 14.78 -22.22
CA HIS A 14 10.86 14.31 -23.56
C HIS A 14 10.66 12.79 -23.67
N LYS A 15 10.30 12.12 -22.56
CA LYS A 15 9.99 10.69 -22.60
C LYS A 15 8.65 10.45 -23.30
N SER A 16 8.53 9.29 -23.95
CA SER A 16 7.30 8.86 -24.62
C SER A 16 6.37 8.03 -23.71
N THR A 17 6.86 7.58 -22.56
CA THR A 17 6.14 6.67 -21.66
C THR A 17 6.57 6.91 -20.22
N ALA A 18 5.61 6.77 -19.31
CA ALA A 18 5.84 6.64 -17.88
C ALA A 18 5.53 5.21 -17.44
N VAL A 19 6.32 4.72 -16.48
CA VAL A 19 6.08 3.45 -15.79
C VAL A 19 6.03 3.77 -14.31
N SER A 20 4.98 3.31 -13.63
CA SER A 20 4.89 3.37 -12.18
C SER A 20 4.99 1.96 -11.63
N LEU A 21 5.99 1.72 -10.77
CA LEU A 21 6.07 0.48 -10.01
C LEU A 21 5.42 0.71 -8.66
N THR A 22 4.45 -0.12 -8.34
CA THR A 22 3.71 -0.03 -7.08
C THR A 22 3.66 -1.38 -6.40
N PHE A 23 3.73 -1.39 -5.08
CA PHE A 23 3.69 -2.61 -4.27
C PHE A 23 2.65 -2.47 -3.17
N ASP A 24 1.81 -3.48 -3.02
CA ASP A 24 0.83 -3.55 -1.93
C ASP A 24 1.45 -4.37 -0.80
N VAL A 25 1.56 -3.77 0.39
CA VAL A 25 2.23 -4.37 1.55
C VAL A 25 1.18 -4.88 2.53
N ASP A 26 0.35 -5.81 2.08
CA ASP A 26 -0.83 -6.26 2.83
C ASP A 26 -0.49 -7.03 4.09
N ALA A 27 0.62 -7.78 4.08
CA ALA A 27 1.10 -8.56 5.21
C ALA A 27 0.00 -9.42 5.86
N GLU A 28 -0.10 -9.44 7.19
CA GLU A 28 -1.18 -10.14 7.88
C GLU A 28 -2.57 -9.53 7.65
N ALA A 29 -2.66 -8.23 7.32
CA ALA A 29 -3.94 -7.55 7.12
C ALA A 29 -4.73 -8.18 5.96
N GLY A 30 -4.06 -8.60 4.88
CA GLY A 30 -4.71 -9.27 3.74
C GLY A 30 -5.45 -10.56 4.13
N TYR A 31 -4.95 -11.30 5.12
CA TYR A 31 -5.62 -12.50 5.63
C TYR A 31 -6.70 -12.17 6.66
N LEU A 32 -6.37 -11.27 7.59
CA LEU A 32 -7.28 -10.92 8.68
C LEU A 32 -8.51 -10.15 8.20
N GLY A 33 -8.36 -9.33 7.16
CA GLY A 33 -9.44 -8.60 6.50
C GLY A 33 -10.38 -9.50 5.70
N GLU A 34 -9.89 -10.63 5.19
CA GLU A 34 -10.73 -11.63 4.51
C GLU A 34 -11.59 -12.41 5.52
N SER A 35 -11.00 -12.84 6.64
CA SER A 35 -11.75 -13.52 7.69
C SER A 35 -11.04 -13.50 9.05
N PRO A 36 -11.77 -13.21 10.15
CA PRO A 36 -11.23 -13.36 11.51
C PRO A 36 -10.72 -14.78 11.84
N SER A 37 -11.17 -15.80 11.09
CA SER A 37 -10.72 -17.18 11.28
C SER A 37 -9.21 -17.39 11.01
N PHE A 38 -8.60 -16.52 10.19
CA PHE A 38 -7.16 -16.56 9.91
C PHE A 38 -6.29 -16.18 11.11
N ALA A 39 -6.83 -15.49 12.12
CA ALA A 39 -6.11 -15.17 13.34
C ALA A 39 -5.58 -16.40 14.10
N ARG A 40 -6.18 -17.58 13.87
CA ARG A 40 -5.76 -18.86 14.47
C ARG A 40 -4.90 -19.72 13.54
N ARG A 41 -4.58 -19.23 12.33
CA ARG A 41 -3.81 -19.96 11.31
C ARG A 41 -2.38 -19.43 11.24
N LEU A 42 -1.50 -20.03 12.05
CA LEU A 42 -0.10 -19.61 12.14
C LEU A 42 0.63 -19.62 10.80
N THR A 43 0.33 -20.57 9.91
CA THR A 43 0.93 -20.63 8.57
C THR A 43 0.60 -19.37 7.75
N SER A 44 -0.67 -18.96 7.69
CA SER A 44 -1.08 -17.76 6.94
C SER A 44 -0.45 -16.49 7.52
N LEU A 45 -0.42 -16.36 8.85
CA LEU A 45 0.22 -15.21 9.50
C LEU A 45 1.73 -15.19 9.24
N SER A 46 2.38 -16.35 9.23
CA SER A 46 3.80 -16.47 8.89
C SER A 46 4.07 -16.06 7.44
N GLU A 47 3.20 -16.42 6.51
CA GLU A 47 3.29 -16.00 5.11
C GLU A 47 3.12 -14.48 4.97
N GLY A 48 2.15 -13.87 5.66
CA GLY A 48 1.98 -12.41 5.68
C GLY A 48 3.24 -11.70 6.20
N ARG A 49 3.81 -12.17 7.32
CA ARG A 49 5.05 -11.63 7.91
C ARG A 49 6.26 -11.75 7.00
N PHE A 50 6.32 -12.79 6.18
CA PHE A 50 7.41 -12.97 5.23
C PHE A 50 7.49 -11.80 4.24
N GLY A 51 6.35 -11.27 3.80
CA GLY A 51 6.27 -10.10 2.92
C GLY A 51 7.05 -8.92 3.48
N VAL A 52 6.81 -8.57 4.75
CA VAL A 52 7.49 -7.46 5.43
C VAL A 52 8.96 -7.79 5.75
N THR A 53 9.22 -8.96 6.35
CA THR A 53 10.55 -9.27 6.90
C THR A 53 11.57 -9.72 5.87
N ARG A 54 11.12 -10.23 4.70
CA ARG A 54 12.01 -10.79 3.65
C ARG A 54 11.68 -10.25 2.26
N GLY A 55 10.41 -10.01 1.96
CA GLY A 55 9.97 -9.49 0.66
C GLY A 55 10.40 -8.05 0.44
N VAL A 56 9.95 -7.14 1.30
CA VAL A 56 10.24 -5.70 1.22
C VAL A 56 11.76 -5.43 1.16
N PRO A 57 12.62 -5.96 2.05
CA PRO A 57 14.07 -5.73 1.94
C PRO A 57 14.67 -6.14 0.59
N ARG A 58 14.19 -7.24 -0.01
CA ARG A 58 14.67 -7.70 -1.31
C ARG A 58 14.22 -6.79 -2.45
N ILE A 59 12.98 -6.29 -2.37
CA ILE A 59 12.43 -5.33 -3.34
C ILE A 59 13.19 -4.00 -3.24
N LEU A 60 13.40 -3.48 -2.03
CA LEU A 60 14.16 -2.26 -1.80
C LEU A 60 15.59 -2.35 -2.37
N GLU A 61 16.28 -3.48 -2.16
CA GLU A 61 17.61 -3.69 -2.73
C GLU A 61 17.58 -3.72 -4.27
N LEU A 62 16.55 -4.31 -4.88
CA LEU A 62 16.39 -4.29 -6.34
C LEU A 62 16.17 -2.86 -6.85
N LEU A 63 15.22 -2.12 -6.26
CA LEU A 63 14.91 -0.74 -6.63
C LEU A 63 16.13 0.17 -6.48
N ARG A 64 16.87 0.03 -5.37
CA ARG A 64 18.11 0.77 -5.11
C ARG A 64 19.18 0.51 -6.16
N ARG A 65 19.41 -0.76 -6.55
CA ARG A 65 20.39 -1.13 -7.59
C ARG A 65 20.07 -0.51 -8.95
N HIS A 66 18.80 -0.26 -9.24
CA HIS A 66 18.35 0.35 -10.49
C HIS A 66 18.07 1.86 -10.38
N GLY A 67 18.19 2.46 -9.18
CA GLY A 67 17.86 3.87 -8.96
C GLY A 67 16.39 4.20 -9.24
N ILE A 68 15.47 3.27 -8.97
CA ILE A 68 14.04 3.41 -9.26
C ILE A 68 13.30 3.80 -7.99
N ALA A 69 12.54 4.89 -8.04
CA ALA A 69 11.55 5.22 -7.03
C ALA A 69 10.24 4.45 -7.30
N ALA A 70 9.52 4.11 -6.23
CA ALA A 70 8.27 3.36 -6.29
C ALA A 70 7.29 3.87 -5.22
N THR A 71 6.02 3.46 -5.35
CA THR A 71 4.97 3.73 -4.37
C THR A 71 4.57 2.44 -3.66
N PHE A 72 4.54 2.46 -2.33
CA PHE A 72 4.11 1.32 -1.51
C PHE A 72 2.77 1.65 -0.85
N PHE A 73 1.73 0.88 -1.15
CA PHE A 73 0.41 1.00 -0.55
C PHE A 73 0.38 0.14 0.71
N VAL A 74 0.18 0.77 1.87
CA VAL A 74 0.32 0.11 3.18
C VAL A 74 -0.99 0.21 3.96
N PRO A 75 -1.61 -0.93 4.35
CA PRO A 75 -2.75 -0.90 5.26
C PRO A 75 -2.34 -0.36 6.63
N GLY A 76 -3.24 0.36 7.29
CA GLY A 76 -3.00 0.87 8.64
C GLY A 76 -2.62 -0.21 9.64
N TYR A 77 -3.26 -1.38 9.61
CA TYR A 77 -2.92 -2.49 10.50
C TYR A 77 -1.47 -2.97 10.27
N THR A 78 -1.02 -3.05 9.01
CA THR A 78 0.37 -3.38 8.70
C THR A 78 1.33 -2.35 9.29
N ALA A 79 1.01 -1.06 9.18
CA ALA A 79 1.82 0.01 9.75
C ALA A 79 1.90 -0.07 11.29
N GLU A 80 0.81 -0.47 11.95
CA GLU A 80 0.78 -0.66 13.41
C GLU A 80 1.61 -1.87 13.86
N GLN A 81 1.53 -2.99 13.14
CA GLN A 81 2.27 -4.21 13.50
C GLN A 81 3.75 -4.11 13.17
N HIS A 82 4.11 -3.33 12.13
CA HIS A 82 5.47 -3.18 11.64
C HIS A 82 5.84 -1.69 11.55
N PRO A 83 5.92 -0.95 12.67
CA PRO A 83 6.08 0.51 12.65
C PRO A 83 7.37 0.99 11.96
N GLN A 84 8.42 0.18 11.98
CA GLN A 84 9.69 0.48 11.30
C GLN A 84 9.59 0.40 9.77
N LEU A 85 8.56 -0.27 9.22
CA LEU A 85 8.36 -0.43 7.78
C LEU A 85 8.21 0.94 7.11
N VAL A 86 7.32 1.79 7.63
CA VAL A 86 7.03 3.11 7.04
C VAL A 86 8.29 3.97 7.02
N GLU A 87 9.00 4.07 8.14
CA GLU A 87 10.28 4.78 8.21
C GLU A 87 11.29 4.24 7.19
N THR A 88 11.44 2.92 7.09
CA THR A 88 12.35 2.27 6.14
C THR A 88 12.03 2.64 4.69
N LEU A 89 10.75 2.63 4.31
CA LEU A 89 10.30 2.98 2.95
C LEU A 89 10.60 4.45 2.63
N LEU A 90 10.33 5.36 3.57
CA LEU A 90 10.56 6.79 3.40
C LEU A 90 12.05 7.12 3.33
N GLN A 91 12.87 6.53 4.20
CA GLN A 91 14.33 6.70 4.18
C GLN A 91 14.96 6.17 2.89
N ALA A 92 14.36 5.15 2.27
CA ALA A 92 14.77 4.64 0.96
C ALA A 92 14.32 5.53 -0.22
N GLY A 93 13.58 6.61 0.03
CA GLY A 93 13.13 7.56 -0.99
C GLY A 93 11.87 7.11 -1.74
N HIS A 94 11.06 6.24 -1.15
CA HIS A 94 9.82 5.76 -1.75
C HIS A 94 8.58 6.48 -1.18
N GLU A 95 7.52 6.52 -1.98
CA GLU A 95 6.23 7.05 -1.53
C GLU A 95 5.46 5.98 -0.73
N VAL A 96 4.77 6.42 0.33
CA VAL A 96 3.81 5.59 1.07
C VAL A 96 2.39 6.07 0.75
N GLY A 97 1.59 5.20 0.13
CA GLY A 97 0.18 5.40 -0.18
C GLY A 97 -0.73 4.71 0.83
N HIS A 98 -1.98 5.18 0.93
CA HIS A 98 -2.99 4.60 1.82
C HIS A 98 -3.66 3.38 1.19
N HIS A 99 -3.83 2.31 1.98
CA HIS A 99 -4.43 1.05 1.53
C HIS A 99 -5.47 0.45 2.49
N GLY A 100 -6.35 1.30 3.02
CA GLY A 100 -7.31 0.89 4.05
C GLY A 100 -6.64 0.71 5.43
N HIS A 101 -7.35 0.07 6.36
CA HIS A 101 -6.80 -0.28 7.66
C HIS A 101 -6.61 -1.79 7.80
N MET A 102 -7.69 -2.58 7.76
CA MET A 102 -7.70 -4.04 7.87
C MET A 102 -7.70 -4.75 6.52
N HIS A 103 -7.52 -4.03 5.40
CA HIS A 103 -7.61 -4.60 4.05
C HIS A 103 -8.99 -5.25 3.79
N LEU A 104 -10.07 -4.58 4.21
CA LEU A 104 -11.44 -5.08 4.02
C LEU A 104 -11.87 -5.00 2.55
N ARG A 105 -12.71 -5.94 2.13
CA ARG A 105 -13.37 -5.89 0.82
C ARG A 105 -14.45 -4.81 0.82
N SER A 106 -14.27 -3.74 0.05
CA SER A 106 -15.22 -2.61 -0.02
C SER A 106 -16.63 -3.04 -0.47
N ASP A 107 -16.77 -4.11 -1.26
CA ASP A 107 -18.07 -4.65 -1.69
C ASP A 107 -18.83 -5.42 -0.60
N LYS A 108 -18.18 -5.70 0.55
CA LYS A 108 -18.73 -6.50 1.65
C LYS A 108 -19.03 -5.70 2.91
N VAL A 109 -18.73 -4.41 2.92
CA VAL A 109 -18.86 -3.54 4.09
C VAL A 109 -19.72 -2.32 3.76
N SER A 110 -20.38 -1.80 4.78
CA SER A 110 -21.18 -0.57 4.69
C SER A 110 -20.32 0.65 4.38
N VAL A 111 -20.96 1.73 3.90
CA VAL A 111 -20.26 3.01 3.66
C VAL A 111 -19.59 3.53 4.93
N GLN A 112 -20.23 3.37 6.10
CA GLN A 112 -19.63 3.80 7.37
C GLN A 112 -18.37 2.99 7.68
N GLU A 113 -18.39 1.68 7.50
CA GLU A 113 -17.20 0.84 7.69
C GLU A 113 -16.08 1.20 6.69
N GLN A 114 -16.41 1.60 5.47
CA GLN A 114 -15.40 2.11 4.51
C GLN A 114 -14.77 3.42 4.99
N VAL A 115 -15.58 4.34 5.54
CA VAL A 115 -15.08 5.58 6.15
C VAL A 115 -14.16 5.25 7.33
N ASP A 116 -14.59 4.36 8.22
CA ASP A 116 -13.80 3.95 9.39
C ASP A 116 -12.47 3.31 8.96
N GLU A 117 -12.46 2.48 7.92
CA GLU A 117 -11.23 1.90 7.33
C GLU A 117 -10.29 2.98 6.78
N MET A 118 -10.83 4.01 6.13
CA MET A 118 -10.03 5.12 5.64
C MET A 118 -9.42 5.94 6.78
N GLU A 119 -10.24 6.36 7.75
CA GLU A 119 -9.81 7.22 8.85
C GLU A 119 -8.79 6.52 9.75
N ARG A 120 -9.06 5.26 10.14
CA ARG A 120 -8.12 4.46 10.95
C ARG A 120 -6.83 4.17 10.21
N GLY A 121 -6.90 3.94 8.90
CA GLY A 121 -5.70 3.75 8.07
C GLY A 121 -4.83 5.01 8.03
N LEU A 122 -5.43 6.19 7.86
CA LEU A 122 -4.72 7.47 7.86
C LEU A 122 -4.08 7.75 9.23
N GLU A 123 -4.81 7.50 10.31
CA GLU A 123 -4.29 7.67 11.67
C GLU A 123 -3.10 6.75 11.95
N ALA A 124 -3.20 5.47 11.59
CA ALA A 124 -2.12 4.50 11.77
C ALA A 124 -0.86 4.89 10.99
N LEU A 125 -1.01 5.29 9.72
CA LEU A 125 0.11 5.75 8.89
C LEU A 125 0.76 7.02 9.47
N ALA A 126 -0.04 7.98 9.94
CA ALA A 126 0.48 9.18 10.59
C ALA A 126 1.25 8.86 11.88
N ARG A 127 0.74 7.94 12.71
CA ARG A 127 1.43 7.45 13.91
C ARG A 127 2.74 6.73 13.58
N ALA A 128 2.81 6.04 12.45
CA ALA A 128 4.03 5.41 11.95
C ALA A 128 5.01 6.39 11.26
N GLY A 129 4.71 7.70 11.26
CA GLY A 129 5.58 8.74 10.73
C GLY A 129 5.43 9.00 9.23
N ALA A 130 4.40 8.45 8.57
CA ALA A 130 4.13 8.79 7.18
C ALA A 130 3.67 10.25 7.04
N PRO A 131 4.15 10.98 6.02
CA PRO A 131 3.44 12.19 5.60
C PRO A 131 2.02 11.81 5.18
N LYS A 132 1.07 12.76 5.25
CA LYS A 132 -0.31 12.50 4.83
C LYS A 132 -0.31 11.93 3.40
N PRO A 133 -0.80 10.68 3.19
CA PRO A 133 -0.77 10.06 1.87
C PRO A 133 -1.55 10.89 0.85
N ALA A 134 -0.95 11.11 -0.32
CA ALA A 134 -1.61 11.78 -1.45
C ALA A 134 -2.37 10.80 -2.35
N GLY A 135 -1.97 9.52 -2.34
CA GLY A 135 -2.60 8.44 -3.08
C GLY A 135 -3.35 7.45 -2.19
N TYR A 136 -4.43 6.90 -2.72
CA TYR A 136 -5.22 5.80 -2.14
C TYR A 136 -5.38 4.67 -3.15
N ARG A 137 -5.29 3.42 -2.69
CA ARG A 137 -5.69 2.23 -3.44
C ARG A 137 -6.71 1.46 -2.62
N SER A 138 -7.84 1.11 -3.21
CA SER A 138 -8.84 0.30 -2.51
C SER A 138 -8.31 -1.10 -2.25
N SER A 139 -8.53 -1.62 -1.06
CA SER A 139 -8.19 -2.99 -0.69
C SER A 139 -9.07 -3.99 -1.47
N SER A 140 -8.45 -5.06 -1.97
CA SER A 140 -9.13 -6.20 -2.62
C SER A 140 -9.87 -5.99 -3.96
N TRP A 141 -9.60 -4.92 -4.75
CA TRP A 141 -10.17 -4.71 -6.10
C TRP A 141 -11.65 -5.15 -6.24
N GLY A 142 -12.54 -4.57 -5.43
CA GLY A 142 -13.99 -4.72 -5.53
C GLY A 142 -14.60 -3.80 -6.58
#